data_AF-A0A6P8K5T2-F1
#
_entry.id   AF-A0A6P8K5T2-F1
#
_cell.length_a   1.000
_cell.length_b   1.000
_cell.length_c   1.000
_cell.angle_alpha   90.00
_cell.angle_beta   90.00
_cell.angle_gamma   90.00
#
_symmetry.space_group_name_H-M   'P 1'
#
loop_
_entity.id
_entity.type
_entity.pdbx_description
1 polymer ?
#
loop_
_entity_poly.entity_id
_entity_poly.type
_entity_poly.pdbx_seq_one_letter_code
_entity_poly.pdbx_strand_id
1 'polypeptide(L)'
;MDSDRKLNSDSNENTSGNDELPGSSSNTEQNAPGAHGVVGREYFQNNNDQQKKELFLLDMKSKFLFLNKMLEEHESDEDMIDKRKGSITAMRDKYAIEIAELSKNLNDECALASQSSSVSNIESCGLKSESTKRPTEQAQYENGNKYKELRLAKLKEELRLLDSEISNLNRCIEKRHQAACKLKDNIGILYKRVEPHI
;
A
#
# COMPACT_ATOMS: atom_id res chain seq x y z
N MET A 1 23.41 -27.62 -25.38
CA MET A 1 23.72 -28.71 -24.43
C MET A 1 22.39 -29.24 -23.96
N ASP A 2 21.85 -30.11 -24.80
CA ASP A 2 20.69 -30.96 -24.59
C ASP A 2 20.90 -31.88 -23.39
N SER A 3 19.82 -32.26 -22.72
CA SER A 3 19.63 -33.64 -22.24
C SER A 3 18.16 -33.89 -21.90
N ASP A 4 17.51 -34.51 -22.87
CA ASP A 4 16.29 -35.28 -22.77
C ASP A 4 16.42 -36.50 -21.82
N ARG A 5 15.29 -36.81 -21.18
CA ARG A 5 14.62 -38.14 -21.08
C ARG A 5 15.34 -39.33 -20.39
N LYS A 6 14.57 -40.02 -19.53
CA LYS A 6 14.36 -41.49 -19.38
C LYS A 6 13.49 -41.71 -18.13
N LEU A 7 12.21 -42.10 -18.18
CA LEU A 7 11.61 -43.38 -18.59
C LEU A 7 12.52 -44.59 -18.37
N ASN A 8 12.23 -45.34 -17.31
CA ASN A 8 12.48 -46.78 -17.22
C ASN A 8 11.19 -47.48 -16.79
N SER A 9 10.75 -48.36 -17.68
CA SER A 9 9.82 -49.46 -17.45
C SER A 9 10.57 -50.66 -16.84
N ASP A 10 9.82 -51.74 -16.61
CA ASP A 10 10.23 -53.15 -16.36
C ASP A 10 10.00 -53.56 -14.90
N SER A 11 9.45 -54.73 -14.54
CA SER A 11 8.86 -55.88 -15.24
C SER A 11 8.14 -56.69 -14.12
N ASN A 12 6.90 -57.14 -14.30
CA ASN A 12 6.52 -58.52 -14.67
C ASN A 12 7.03 -59.62 -13.72
N GLU A 13 6.14 -60.19 -12.90
CA GLU A 13 6.20 -61.60 -12.51
C GLU A 13 4.79 -62.20 -12.49
N ASN A 14 4.70 -63.38 -13.09
CA ASN A 14 3.53 -64.14 -13.46
C ASN A 14 3.77 -65.57 -12.98
N THR A 15 2.90 -66.14 -12.15
CA THR A 15 2.80 -67.59 -11.87
C THR A 15 1.37 -67.87 -11.39
N SER A 16 0.51 -68.52 -12.18
CA SER A 16 0.43 -69.96 -12.50
C SER A 16 -0.41 -70.76 -11.50
N GLY A 17 -1.50 -71.36 -11.97
CA GLY A 17 -2.29 -72.35 -11.24
C GLY A 17 -3.71 -72.55 -11.80
N ASN A 18 -3.82 -73.15 -12.99
CA ASN A 18 -5.07 -73.72 -13.50
C ASN A 18 -5.27 -75.12 -12.89
N ASP A 19 -6.50 -75.44 -12.48
CA ASP A 19 -7.00 -76.82 -12.42
C ASP A 19 -8.48 -76.84 -12.89
N GLU A 20 -8.77 -77.78 -13.79
CA GLU A 20 -10.03 -77.96 -14.51
C GLU A 20 -11.06 -78.82 -13.72
N LEU A 21 -12.33 -78.34 -13.68
CA LEU A 21 -13.67 -78.95 -13.92
C LEU A 21 -13.94 -80.48 -13.67
N PRO A 22 -15.22 -80.98 -13.54
CA PRO A 22 -16.49 -80.43 -14.07
C PRO A 22 -17.81 -80.65 -13.24
N GLY A 23 -18.88 -79.96 -13.67
CA GLY A 23 -20.22 -80.58 -13.85
C GLY A 23 -21.38 -80.15 -12.95
N SER A 24 -22.32 -79.36 -13.49
CA SER A 24 -23.75 -79.76 -13.69
C SER A 24 -24.70 -78.57 -13.91
N SER A 25 -25.25 -78.56 -15.12
CA SER A 25 -26.58 -78.14 -15.63
C SER A 25 -27.44 -77.03 -14.99
N SER A 26 -27.99 -76.26 -15.95
CA SER A 26 -29.36 -75.73 -16.07
C SER A 26 -29.75 -74.52 -15.21
N ASN A 27 -29.89 -73.35 -15.82
CA ASN A 27 -31.13 -72.99 -16.52
C ASN A 27 -30.97 -71.67 -17.31
N THR A 28 -31.47 -71.72 -18.53
CA THR A 28 -31.78 -70.59 -19.41
C THR A 28 -32.71 -69.61 -18.72
N GLU A 29 -32.31 -68.35 -18.64
CA GLU A 29 -33.24 -67.22 -18.77
C GLU A 29 -32.49 -66.02 -19.35
N GLN A 30 -32.66 -65.88 -20.68
CA GLN A 30 -32.38 -64.65 -21.39
C GLN A 30 -33.32 -63.57 -20.83
N ASN A 31 -32.79 -62.66 -20.00
CA ASN A 31 -33.47 -61.42 -19.68
C ASN A 31 -32.68 -60.23 -20.24
N ALA A 32 -33.41 -59.39 -20.98
CA ALA A 32 -32.91 -58.33 -21.84
C ALA A 32 -32.05 -57.27 -21.12
N PRO A 33 -31.07 -56.65 -21.80
CA PRO A 33 -30.32 -55.53 -21.25
C PRO A 33 -31.16 -54.25 -21.43
N GLY A 34 -32.16 -54.05 -20.58
CA GLY A 34 -33.03 -52.89 -20.67
C GLY A 34 -33.50 -52.42 -19.30
N ALA A 35 -33.22 -51.16 -18.97
CA ALA A 35 -33.76 -50.34 -17.87
C ALA A 35 -32.94 -50.19 -16.57
N HIS A 36 -32.05 -51.10 -16.16
CA HIS A 36 -31.28 -50.89 -14.91
C HIS A 36 -30.03 -49.99 -15.03
N GLY A 37 -29.59 -49.67 -16.26
CA GLY A 37 -28.38 -48.89 -16.51
C GLY A 37 -28.56 -47.37 -16.65
N VAL A 38 -29.80 -46.87 -16.67
CA VAL A 38 -30.12 -45.44 -16.83
C VAL A 38 -30.24 -44.77 -15.46
N VAL A 39 -31.02 -45.36 -14.54
CA VAL A 39 -31.20 -44.85 -13.18
C VAL A 39 -29.88 -44.82 -12.40
N GLY A 40 -29.04 -45.86 -12.53
CA GLY A 40 -27.72 -45.89 -11.93
C GLY A 40 -26.77 -44.83 -12.52
N ARG A 41 -26.73 -44.69 -13.85
CA ARG A 41 -25.88 -43.67 -14.50
C ARG A 41 -26.29 -42.25 -14.11
N GLU A 42 -27.58 -41.93 -14.14
CA GLU A 42 -28.09 -40.61 -13.73
C GLU A 42 -27.79 -40.32 -12.26
N TYR A 43 -27.93 -41.29 -11.35
CA TYR A 43 -27.55 -41.15 -9.94
C TYR A 43 -26.05 -40.90 -9.74
N PHE A 44 -25.19 -41.67 -10.42
CA PHE A 44 -23.73 -41.49 -10.33
C PHE A 44 -23.27 -40.17 -10.98
N GLN A 45 -23.90 -39.75 -12.08
CA GLN A 45 -23.64 -38.46 -12.73
C GLN A 45 -24.04 -37.29 -11.80
N ASN A 46 -25.24 -37.35 -11.22
CA ASN A 46 -25.76 -36.32 -10.31
C ASN A 46 -24.90 -36.18 -9.05
N ASN A 47 -24.44 -37.28 -8.46
CA ASN A 47 -23.52 -37.24 -7.32
C ASN A 47 -22.16 -36.62 -7.68
N ASN A 48 -21.63 -36.91 -8.87
CA ASN A 48 -20.37 -36.33 -9.35
C ASN A 48 -20.51 -34.83 -9.65
N ASP A 49 -21.63 -34.41 -10.23
CA ASP A 49 -21.89 -32.99 -10.53
C ASP A 49 -22.18 -32.17 -9.26
N GLN A 50 -22.83 -32.77 -8.26
CA GLN A 50 -22.98 -32.19 -6.92
C GLN A 50 -21.62 -32.00 -6.22
N GLN A 51 -20.75 -33.02 -6.24
CA GLN A 51 -19.40 -32.91 -5.65
C GLN A 51 -18.54 -31.84 -6.35
N LYS A 52 -18.63 -31.72 -7.69
CA LYS A 52 -17.96 -30.65 -8.43
C LYS A 52 -18.49 -29.26 -8.03
N LYS A 53 -19.81 -29.13 -7.85
CA LYS A 53 -20.44 -27.89 -7.40
C LYS A 53 -19.98 -27.50 -5.99
N GLU A 54 -19.93 -28.45 -5.07
CA GLU A 54 -19.44 -28.22 -3.71
C GLU A 54 -17.96 -27.81 -3.67
N LEU A 55 -17.11 -28.49 -4.44
CA LEU A 55 -15.69 -28.15 -4.55
C LEU A 55 -15.50 -26.75 -5.15
N PHE A 56 -16.27 -26.40 -6.17
CA PHE A 56 -16.27 -25.06 -6.76
C PHE A 56 -16.68 -23.99 -5.74
N LEU A 57 -17.78 -24.21 -5.01
CA LEU A 57 -18.24 -23.25 -4.00
C LEU A 57 -17.22 -23.09 -2.86
N LEU A 58 -16.55 -24.16 -2.46
CA LEU A 58 -15.50 -24.13 -1.43
C LEU A 58 -14.26 -23.35 -1.90
N ASP A 59 -13.82 -23.55 -3.14
CA ASP A 59 -12.72 -22.78 -3.75
C ASP A 59 -13.07 -21.28 -3.83
N MET A 60 -14.29 -20.96 -4.29
CA MET A 60 -14.75 -19.57 -4.35
C MET A 60 -14.84 -18.92 -2.96
N LYS A 61 -15.36 -19.63 -1.96
CA LYS A 61 -15.43 -19.13 -0.57
C LYS A 61 -14.04 -18.84 -0.01
N SER A 62 -13.06 -19.69 -0.32
CA SER A 62 -11.67 -19.50 0.09
C SER A 62 -11.06 -18.25 -0.56
N LYS A 63 -11.32 -18.02 -1.85
CA LYS A 63 -10.90 -16.81 -2.57
C LYS A 63 -11.56 -15.55 -2.03
N PHE A 64 -12.85 -15.60 -1.70
CA PHE A 64 -13.57 -14.50 -1.05
C PHE A 64 -12.94 -14.11 0.28
N LEU A 65 -12.69 -15.09 1.16
CA LEU A 65 -12.06 -14.84 2.45
C LEU A 65 -10.67 -14.20 2.29
N PHE A 66 -9.88 -14.70 1.33
CA PHE A 66 -8.57 -14.14 1.05
C PHE A 66 -8.65 -12.67 0.59
N LEU A 67 -9.50 -12.36 -0.40
CA LEU A 67 -9.60 -11.00 -0.94
C LEU A 67 -10.20 -10.02 0.06
N ASN A 68 -11.20 -10.44 0.85
CA ASN A 68 -11.77 -9.60 1.91
C ASN A 68 -10.73 -9.27 2.97
N LYS A 69 -9.92 -10.25 3.39
CA LYS A 69 -8.84 -10.01 4.34
C LYS A 69 -7.83 -8.99 3.80
N MET A 70 -7.42 -9.13 2.54
CA MET A 70 -6.52 -8.16 1.90
C MET A 70 -7.16 -6.77 1.82
N LEU A 71 -8.48 -6.68 1.57
CA LEU A 71 -9.20 -5.41 1.51
C LEU A 71 -9.28 -4.73 2.88
N GLU A 72 -9.61 -5.49 3.93
CA GLU A 72 -9.62 -5.02 5.31
C GLU A 72 -8.24 -4.48 5.72
N GLU A 73 -7.16 -5.18 5.38
CA GLU A 73 -5.78 -4.70 5.62
C GLU A 73 -5.50 -3.37 4.91
N HIS A 74 -6.05 -3.17 3.71
CA HIS A 74 -5.90 -1.92 2.97
C HIS A 74 -6.70 -0.75 3.56
N GLU A 75 -7.87 -1.02 4.14
CA GLU A 75 -8.77 -0.02 4.75
C GLU A 75 -8.42 0.29 6.22
N SER A 76 -7.81 -0.65 6.95
CA SER A 76 -7.54 -0.54 8.41
C SER A 76 -6.54 0.57 8.82
N ASP A 77 -5.72 1.09 7.90
CA ASP A 77 -4.66 2.05 8.23
C ASP A 77 -5.07 3.52 8.05
N GLU A 78 -6.31 3.79 7.65
CA GLU A 78 -6.78 5.14 7.29
C GLU A 78 -6.64 6.14 8.45
N ASP A 79 -7.07 5.76 9.66
CA ASP A 79 -6.95 6.57 10.87
C ASP A 79 -5.49 6.94 11.22
N MET A 80 -4.55 6.01 11.05
CA MET A 80 -3.14 6.26 11.34
C MET A 80 -2.52 7.19 10.30
N ILE A 81 -2.88 7.00 9.04
CA ILE A 81 -2.46 7.83 7.92
C ILE A 81 -2.96 9.26 8.11
N ASP A 82 -4.23 9.44 8.47
CA ASP A 82 -4.83 10.75 8.71
C ASP A 82 -4.19 11.47 9.89
N LYS A 83 -3.95 10.77 11.00
CA LYS A 83 -3.21 11.33 12.15
C LYS A 83 -1.81 11.80 11.76
N ARG A 84 -1.08 10.98 10.98
CA ARG A 84 0.28 11.33 10.52
C ARG A 84 0.25 12.53 9.57
N LYS A 85 -0.67 12.55 8.61
CA LYS A 85 -0.88 13.65 7.67
C LYS A 85 -1.22 14.95 8.40
N GLY A 86 -2.11 14.90 9.39
CA GLY A 86 -2.46 16.04 10.24
C GLY A 86 -1.25 16.57 11.02
N SER A 87 -0.45 15.69 11.61
CA SER A 87 0.76 16.07 12.37
C SER A 87 1.79 16.78 11.48
N ILE A 88 2.05 16.25 10.29
CA ILE A 88 2.99 16.85 9.34
C ILE A 88 2.49 18.20 8.83
N THR A 89 1.19 18.30 8.53
CA THR A 89 0.56 19.56 8.09
C THR A 89 0.69 20.64 9.16
N ALA A 90 0.41 20.30 10.43
CA ALA A 90 0.54 21.23 11.55
C ALA A 90 2.00 21.71 11.73
N MET A 91 2.99 20.82 11.58
CA MET A 91 4.40 21.21 11.61
C MET A 91 4.77 22.13 10.45
N ARG A 92 4.29 21.82 9.24
CA ARG A 92 4.53 22.63 8.04
C ARG A 92 3.99 24.04 8.22
N ASP A 93 2.75 24.17 8.70
CA ASP A 93 2.10 25.46 8.89
C ASP A 93 2.81 26.28 9.99
N LYS A 94 3.24 25.62 11.08
CA LYS A 94 4.08 26.26 12.11
C LYS A 94 5.38 26.81 11.53
N TYR A 95 6.11 26.04 10.73
CA TYR A 95 7.35 26.49 10.11
C TYR A 95 7.13 27.60 9.09
N ALA A 96 6.04 27.55 8.33
CA ALA A 96 5.67 28.62 7.40
C ALA A 96 5.44 29.96 8.13
N ILE A 97 4.76 29.92 9.28
CA ILE A 97 4.56 31.10 10.13
C ILE A 97 5.90 31.61 10.67
N GLU A 98 6.74 30.74 11.25
CA GLU A 98 8.04 31.13 11.80
C GLU A 98 8.97 31.72 10.73
N ILE A 99 8.97 31.16 9.51
CA ILE A 99 9.70 31.70 8.36
C ILE A 99 9.21 33.10 8.00
N ALA A 100 7.89 33.33 7.97
CA ALA A 100 7.31 34.63 7.65
C ALA A 100 7.68 35.68 8.69
N GLU A 101 7.59 35.33 9.99
CA GLU A 101 7.96 36.20 11.10
C GLU A 101 9.45 36.55 11.10
N LEU A 102 10.33 35.56 10.93
CA LEU A 102 11.78 35.78 10.87
C LEU A 102 12.18 36.62 9.66
N SER A 103 11.57 36.37 8.49
CA SER A 103 11.83 37.14 7.28
C SER A 103 11.40 38.60 7.44
N LYS A 104 10.24 38.82 8.08
CA LYS A 104 9.76 40.17 8.39
C LYS A 104 10.72 40.89 9.35
N ASN A 105 11.09 40.24 10.47
CA ASN A 105 12.00 40.83 11.44
C ASN A 105 13.34 41.23 10.80
N LEU A 106 13.93 40.36 9.98
CA LEU A 106 15.19 40.66 9.27
C LEU A 106 15.03 41.85 8.32
N ASN A 107 13.93 41.93 7.58
CA ASN A 107 13.67 43.05 6.68
C ASN A 107 13.47 44.38 7.42
N ASP A 108 12.70 44.37 8.51
CA ASP A 108 12.44 45.55 9.34
C ASP A 108 13.75 46.06 9.96
N GLU A 109 14.61 45.15 10.42
CA GLU A 109 15.94 45.44 10.95
C GLU A 109 16.88 46.04 9.90
N CYS A 110 16.91 45.49 8.68
CA CYS A 110 17.65 46.08 7.56
C CYS A 110 17.14 47.49 7.20
N ALA A 111 15.83 47.72 7.23
CA ALA A 111 15.23 49.02 6.94
C ALA A 111 15.62 50.07 8.00
N LEU A 112 15.58 49.71 9.28
CA LEU A 112 16.00 50.58 10.39
C LEU A 112 17.50 50.92 10.34
N ALA A 113 18.36 49.95 10.00
CA ALA A 113 19.79 50.18 9.79
C ALA A 113 20.04 51.16 8.62
N SER A 114 19.27 51.02 7.53
CA SER A 114 19.38 51.91 6.36
C SER A 114 18.93 53.35 6.67
N GLN A 115 17.84 53.51 7.42
CA GLN A 115 17.32 54.83 7.84
C GLN A 115 18.25 55.53 8.83
N SER A 116 18.82 54.82 9.81
CA SER A 116 19.77 55.39 10.78
C SER A 116 21.07 55.85 10.12
N SER A 117 21.55 55.17 9.06
CA SER A 117 22.67 55.65 8.24
C SER A 117 22.35 56.97 7.51
N SER A 118 21.08 57.17 7.11
CA SER A 118 20.64 58.36 6.39
C SER A 118 20.45 59.57 7.33
N VAL A 119 19.96 59.34 8.55
CA VAL A 119 19.77 60.42 9.56
C VAL A 119 21.09 60.85 10.19
N SER A 120 22.02 59.92 10.44
CA SER A 120 23.36 60.24 10.95
C SER A 120 24.21 61.07 9.98
N ASN A 121 24.00 60.91 8.66
CA ASN A 121 24.63 61.76 7.64
C ASN A 121 24.14 63.22 7.69
N ILE A 122 22.94 63.48 8.20
CA ILE A 122 22.37 64.84 8.32
C ILE A 122 22.86 65.51 9.61
N GLU A 123 22.97 64.77 10.73
CA GLU A 123 23.50 65.29 11.99
C GLU A 123 25.04 65.47 11.99
N SER A 124 25.76 64.76 11.11
CA SER A 124 27.22 64.89 10.97
C SER A 124 27.68 66.23 10.39
N CYS A 125 26.78 67.11 9.94
CA CYS A 125 27.13 68.48 9.54
C CYS A 125 27.13 69.47 10.71
N GLY A 126 26.76 69.06 11.93
CA GLY A 126 26.48 69.99 13.03
C GLY A 126 27.36 69.88 14.27
N LEU A 127 27.62 68.70 14.83
CA LEU A 127 28.24 68.60 16.16
C LEU A 127 29.10 67.34 16.31
N LYS A 128 30.33 67.52 16.80
CA LYS A 128 31.16 66.43 17.33
C LYS A 128 30.43 65.77 18.50
N SER A 129 30.01 64.52 18.36
CA SER A 129 29.61 63.69 19.49
C SER A 129 30.51 62.46 19.57
N GLU A 130 31.20 62.33 20.70
CA GLU A 130 32.00 61.16 21.05
C GLU A 130 31.11 59.90 21.02
N SER A 131 31.37 59.01 20.07
CA SER A 131 30.67 57.75 19.91
C SER A 131 31.61 56.58 20.24
N THR A 132 32.02 56.47 21.50
CA THR A 132 32.98 55.44 21.95
C THR A 132 32.31 54.19 22.54
N LYS A 133 31.02 53.94 22.27
CA LYS A 133 30.29 52.73 22.73
C LYS A 133 29.82 51.76 21.64
N ARG A 134 30.18 51.98 20.37
CA ARG A 134 29.56 51.29 19.21
C ARG A 134 30.03 49.87 18.83
N PRO A 135 31.26 49.39 19.10
CA PRO A 135 31.69 48.11 18.53
C PRO A 135 30.93 46.89 19.07
N THR A 136 30.59 46.91 20.37
CA THR A 136 30.06 45.75 21.08
C THR A 136 28.57 45.54 20.81
N GLU A 137 27.77 46.62 20.79
CA GLU A 137 26.33 46.56 20.48
C GLU A 137 26.10 46.21 19.01
N GLN A 138 26.92 46.76 18.10
CA GLN A 138 26.89 46.43 16.68
C GLN A 138 27.25 44.95 16.44
N ALA A 139 28.31 44.46 17.11
CA ALA A 139 28.71 43.05 17.01
C ALA A 139 27.64 42.10 17.57
N GLN A 140 26.94 42.47 18.65
CA GLN A 140 25.83 41.69 19.19
C GLN A 140 24.63 41.66 18.23
N TYR A 141 24.33 42.78 17.59
CA TYR A 141 23.25 42.89 16.60
C TYR A 141 23.54 42.04 15.34
N GLU A 142 24.75 42.15 14.79
CA GLU A 142 25.19 41.34 13.64
C GLU A 142 25.19 39.85 13.96
N ASN A 143 25.60 39.47 15.17
CA ASN A 143 25.58 38.07 15.60
C ASN A 143 24.14 37.56 15.77
N GLY A 144 23.23 38.39 16.29
CA GLY A 144 21.80 38.10 16.36
C GLY A 144 21.17 37.87 14.98
N ASN A 145 21.52 38.68 13.99
CA ASN A 145 21.00 38.54 12.62
C ASN A 145 21.55 37.30 11.93
N LYS A 146 22.84 36.98 12.09
CA LYS A 146 23.41 35.72 11.59
C LYS A 146 22.70 34.50 12.17
N TYR A 147 22.33 34.53 13.45
CA TYR A 147 21.56 33.44 14.06
C TYR A 147 20.16 33.31 13.44
N LYS A 148 19.46 34.43 13.22
CA LYS A 148 18.14 34.44 12.57
C LYS A 148 18.21 33.95 11.12
N GLU A 149 19.23 34.35 10.36
CA GLU A 149 19.46 33.89 8.99
C GLU A 149 19.73 32.38 8.94
N LEU A 150 20.57 31.86 9.85
CA LEU A 150 20.83 30.43 9.96
C LEU A 150 19.56 29.65 10.32
N ARG A 151 18.76 30.17 11.28
CA ARG A 151 17.48 29.58 11.66
C ARG A 151 16.49 29.57 10.49
N LEU A 152 16.42 30.66 9.72
CA LEU A 152 15.59 30.78 8.53
C LEU A 152 15.98 29.75 7.46
N ALA A 153 17.28 29.58 7.19
CA ALA A 153 17.77 28.59 6.25
C ALA A 153 17.40 27.16 6.70
N LYS A 154 17.57 26.85 7.99
CA LYS A 154 17.20 25.55 8.56
C LYS A 154 15.70 25.27 8.43
N LEU A 155 14.86 26.25 8.78
CA LEU A 155 13.39 26.10 8.67
C LEU A 155 12.94 25.90 7.23
N LYS A 156 13.54 26.61 6.26
CA LYS A 156 13.22 26.42 4.84
C LYS A 156 13.55 25.00 4.36
N GLU A 157 14.67 24.43 4.81
CA GLU A 157 15.00 23.04 4.49
C GLU A 157 14.07 22.05 5.21
N GLU A 158 13.76 22.27 6.49
CA GLU A 158 12.76 21.46 7.21
C GLU A 158 11.39 21.51 6.53
N LEU A 159 10.94 22.67 6.07
CA LEU A 159 9.70 22.84 5.31
C LEU A 159 9.72 22.04 4.00
N ARG A 160 10.83 22.12 3.25
CA ARG A 160 11.02 21.36 2.01
C ARG A 160 10.95 19.85 2.24
N LEU A 161 11.52 19.37 3.35
CA LEU A 161 11.46 17.97 3.74
C LEU A 161 10.03 17.54 4.10
N LEU A 162 9.29 18.36 4.85
CA LEU A 162 7.88 18.10 5.17
C LEU A 162 7.00 18.05 3.92
N ASP A 163 7.20 18.96 2.97
CA ASP A 163 6.47 18.95 1.69
C ASP A 163 6.75 17.67 0.89
N SER A 164 8.02 17.22 0.88
CA SER A 164 8.41 15.94 0.28
C SER A 164 7.75 14.76 1.00
N GLU A 165 7.63 14.79 2.33
CA GLU A 165 6.97 13.75 3.11
C GLU A 165 5.45 13.71 2.83
N ILE A 166 4.79 14.86 2.76
CA ILE A 166 3.37 14.96 2.38
C ILE A 166 3.15 14.36 0.98
N SER A 167 4.01 14.71 0.02
CA SER A 167 3.94 14.18 -1.34
C SER A 167 4.08 12.65 -1.37
N ASN A 168 5.04 12.11 -0.64
CA ASN A 168 5.25 10.66 -0.53
C ASN A 168 4.06 9.96 0.15
N LEU A 169 3.52 10.53 1.22
CA LEU A 169 2.34 10.00 1.90
C LEU A 169 1.12 9.97 0.97
N ASN A 170 0.83 11.08 0.28
CA ASN A 170 -0.28 11.12 -0.68
C ASN A 170 -0.11 10.06 -1.78
N ARG A 171 1.11 9.85 -2.28
CA ARG A 171 1.38 8.78 -3.25
C ARG A 171 1.13 7.38 -2.70
N CYS A 172 1.50 7.13 -1.44
CA CYS A 172 1.23 5.85 -0.78
C CYS A 172 -0.27 5.62 -0.57
N ILE A 173 -1.01 6.64 -0.15
CA ILE A 173 -2.47 6.62 -0.01
C ILE A 173 -3.13 6.27 -1.34
N GLU A 174 -2.75 6.98 -2.40
CA GLU A 174 -3.28 6.76 -3.75
C GLU A 174 -3.07 5.30 -4.21
N LYS A 175 -1.85 4.77 -4.03
CA LYS A 175 -1.56 3.37 -4.38
C LYS A 175 -2.40 2.37 -3.59
N ARG A 176 -2.61 2.62 -2.28
CA ARG A 176 -3.45 1.76 -1.44
C ARG A 176 -4.91 1.83 -1.87
N HIS A 177 -5.41 3.03 -2.14
CA HIS A 177 -6.77 3.23 -2.64
C HIS A 177 -6.99 2.47 -3.96
N GLN A 178 -6.07 2.59 -4.91
CA GLN A 178 -6.12 1.83 -6.17
C GLN A 178 -6.10 0.31 -5.95
N ALA A 179 -5.32 -0.18 -4.98
CA ALA A 179 -5.31 -1.61 -4.64
C ALA A 179 -6.65 -2.05 -4.05
N ALA A 180 -7.23 -1.27 -3.11
CA ALA A 180 -8.53 -1.53 -2.52
C ALA A 180 -9.65 -1.56 -3.57
N CYS A 181 -9.67 -0.62 -4.52
CA CYS A 181 -10.62 -0.62 -5.64
C CYS A 181 -10.51 -1.90 -6.47
N LYS A 182 -9.29 -2.32 -6.84
CA LYS A 182 -9.09 -3.57 -7.60
C LYS A 182 -9.56 -4.80 -6.82
N LEU A 183 -9.35 -4.84 -5.51
CA LEU A 183 -9.85 -5.91 -4.66
C LEU A 183 -11.39 -5.94 -4.65
N LYS A 184 -12.04 -4.78 -4.49
CA LYS A 184 -13.50 -4.64 -4.57
C LYS A 184 -14.04 -5.13 -5.92
N ASP A 185 -13.40 -4.76 -7.03
CA ASP A 185 -13.78 -5.23 -8.36
C ASP A 185 -13.65 -6.76 -8.48
N ASN A 186 -12.54 -7.33 -8.02
CA ASN A 186 -12.31 -8.79 -8.04
C ASN A 186 -13.34 -9.54 -7.19
N ILE A 187 -13.67 -9.03 -6.01
CA ILE A 187 -14.72 -9.57 -5.14
C ILE A 187 -16.08 -9.53 -5.87
N GLY A 188 -16.40 -8.42 -6.54
CA GLY A 188 -17.62 -8.28 -7.33
C GLY A 188 -17.70 -9.27 -8.51
N ILE A 189 -16.58 -9.51 -9.20
CA ILE A 189 -16.50 -10.51 -10.27
C ILE A 189 -16.72 -11.92 -9.73
N LEU A 190 -16.09 -12.26 -8.60
CA LEU A 190 -16.29 -13.56 -7.96
C LEU A 190 -17.74 -13.74 -7.51
N TYR A 191 -18.39 -12.69 -7.01
CA TYR A 191 -19.79 -12.74 -6.59
C TYR A 191 -20.70 -13.11 -7.76
N LYS A 192 -20.57 -12.39 -8.87
CA LYS A 192 -21.31 -12.68 -10.12
C LYS A 192 -21.04 -14.07 -10.66
N ARG A 193 -19.84 -14.61 -10.43
CA ARG A 193 -19.47 -15.97 -10.85
C ARG A 193 -20.10 -17.05 -9.95
N VAL A 194 -20.28 -16.75 -8.67
CA VAL A 194 -20.84 -17.69 -7.68
C VAL A 194 -22.36 -17.63 -7.64
N GLU A 195 -22.96 -16.48 -7.91
CA GLU A 195 -24.42 -16.23 -7.87
C GLU A 195 -25.27 -17.31 -8.59
N PRO A 196 -24.89 -17.84 -9.77
CA PRO A 196 -25.67 -18.90 -10.43
C PRO A 196 -25.62 -20.28 -9.73
N HIS A 197 -24.73 -20.44 -8.75
CA HIS A 197 -24.46 -21.70 -8.07
C HIS A 197 -24.95 -21.72 -6.61
N ILE A 198 -25.39 -20.58 -6.06
CA ILE A 198 -26.08 -20.50 -4.77
C ILE A 198 -27.57 -20.72 -5.00
#